data_AF-A0A1M4WF18-F1
#
_entry.id   AF-A0A1M4WF18-F1
#
_cell.length_a   1.000
_cell.length_b   1.000
_cell.length_c   1.000
_cell.angle_alpha   90.00
_cell.angle_beta   90.00
_cell.angle_gamma   90.00
#
_symmetry.space_group_name_H-M   'P 1'
#
loop_
_entity.id
_entity.type
_entity.pdbx_description
1 polymer ?
#
loop_
_entity_poly.entity_id
_entity_poly.type
_entity_poly.pdbx_seq_one_letter_code
_entity_poly.pdbx_strand_id
1 'polypeptide(L)'
;MSYSIKAIQARLNEIGFGPLLVDGLQGPRTDAAVTAFKASVGLWPRPYVGPLTWAALNKAPDSNIPWLAEAIKVKGLHEARDLTQLRRWFDKSVSWIDPREIPWCGAFVATCHRLASPGIAIPDNPLGARNWGTFGVPCAPTLGATLTFSRPGSSWSGHVGFYWGEDSTAFHVLGGNQSNAVTVTRVAKTRFLESRWPAGAPNPKTRVLLTTSGAPLSANEA
;
A
#
# COMPACT_ATOMS: atom_id res chain seq x y z
N MET A 1 19.83 24.42 -5.44
CA MET A 1 18.40 24.37 -5.08
C MET A 1 18.30 23.91 -3.65
N SER A 2 17.69 24.71 -2.77
CA SER A 2 17.39 24.31 -1.39
C SER A 2 15.99 23.67 -1.38
N TYR A 3 15.87 22.46 -0.85
CA TYR A 3 14.60 21.74 -0.73
C TYR A 3 13.99 22.04 0.65
N SER A 4 12.71 22.41 0.72
CA SER A 4 12.10 22.78 2.01
C SER A 4 11.78 21.54 2.85
N ILE A 5 12.00 21.64 4.16
CA ILE A 5 11.68 20.55 5.10
C ILE A 5 10.19 20.20 5.06
N LYS A 6 9.30 21.19 4.85
CA LYS A 6 7.86 20.92 4.64
C LYS A 6 7.60 19.99 3.46
N ALA A 7 8.27 20.23 2.33
CA ALA A 7 8.09 19.39 1.15
C ALA A 7 8.62 17.98 1.38
N ILE A 8 9.73 17.84 2.11
CA ILE A 8 10.28 16.54 2.52
C ILE A 8 9.31 15.80 3.44
N GLN A 9 8.78 16.46 4.48
CA GLN A 9 7.83 15.87 5.43
C GLN A 9 6.54 15.43 4.75
N ALA A 10 5.96 16.30 3.90
CA ALA A 10 4.77 15.98 3.11
C ALA A 10 5.03 14.76 2.22
N ARG A 11 6.18 14.74 1.55
CA ARG A 11 6.52 13.64 0.66
C ARG A 11 6.71 12.32 1.42
N LEU A 12 7.48 12.33 2.50
CA LEU A 12 7.67 11.15 3.35
C LEU A 12 6.33 10.61 3.87
N ASN A 13 5.38 11.48 4.23
CA ASN A 13 4.03 11.06 4.59
C ASN A 13 3.30 10.36 3.44
N GLU A 14 3.33 10.95 2.23
CA GLU A 14 2.70 10.36 1.04
C GLU A 14 3.26 8.96 0.73
N ILE A 15 4.58 8.81 0.84
CA ILE A 15 5.28 7.57 0.49
C ILE A 15 5.35 6.55 1.64
N GLY A 16 4.66 6.81 2.75
CA GLY A 16 4.50 5.86 3.85
C GLY A 16 5.63 5.86 4.90
N PHE A 17 6.51 6.86 4.89
CA PHE A 17 7.57 7.07 5.88
C PHE A 17 7.12 8.01 7.02
N GLY A 18 5.82 8.30 7.10
CA GLY A 18 5.17 9.07 8.16
C GLY A 18 4.61 8.24 9.32
N PRO A 19 3.74 8.81 10.19
CA PRO A 19 3.19 10.17 10.13
C PRO A 19 4.14 11.22 10.73
N LEU A 20 4.44 12.25 9.94
CA LEU A 20 5.18 13.46 10.33
C LEU A 20 4.23 14.65 10.37
N LEU A 21 4.47 15.56 11.32
CA LEU A 21 3.87 16.89 11.27
C LEU A 21 4.54 17.69 10.14
N VAL A 22 3.76 18.31 9.26
CA VAL A 22 4.29 19.11 8.13
C VAL A 22 4.48 20.56 8.60
N ASP A 23 5.37 20.75 9.57
CA ASP A 23 5.66 22.03 10.21
C ASP A 23 6.87 22.76 9.61
N GLY A 24 7.72 22.06 8.85
CA GLY A 24 8.97 22.58 8.30
C GLY A 24 10.15 22.50 9.27
N LEU A 25 9.99 21.80 10.38
CA LEU A 25 11.03 21.60 11.38
C LEU A 25 11.68 20.23 11.20
N GLN A 26 13.00 20.24 10.99
CA GLN A 26 13.76 19.01 10.93
C GLN A 26 14.10 18.56 12.36
N GLY A 27 13.23 17.72 12.92
CA GLY A 27 13.41 17.09 14.22
C GLY A 27 13.66 15.58 14.13
N PRO A 28 13.84 14.90 15.28
CA PRO A 28 14.20 13.47 15.32
C PRO A 28 13.28 12.54 14.52
N ARG A 29 11.98 12.88 14.43
CA ARG A 29 11.01 12.11 13.64
C ARG A 29 11.24 12.27 12.13
N THR A 30 11.49 13.50 11.67
CA THR A 30 11.82 13.78 10.27
C THR A 30 13.13 13.09 9.88
N ASP A 31 14.13 13.15 10.77
CA ASP A 31 15.44 12.51 10.58
C ASP A 31 15.35 10.99 10.47
N ALA A 32 14.57 10.36 11.36
CA ALA A 32 14.30 8.93 11.32
C ALA A 32 13.62 8.54 10.00
N ALA A 33 12.61 9.31 9.57
CA ALA A 33 11.87 9.06 8.33
C ALA A 33 12.76 9.20 7.08
N VAL A 34 13.60 10.25 6.99
CA VAL A 34 14.58 10.42 5.91
C VAL A 34 15.57 9.26 5.87
N THR A 35 16.10 8.88 7.03
CA THR A 35 17.10 7.82 7.17
C THR A 35 16.54 6.48 6.72
N ALA A 36 15.34 6.15 7.19
CA ALA A 36 14.59 4.99 6.78
C ALA A 36 14.29 4.97 5.28
N PHE A 37 13.86 6.10 4.71
CA PHE A 37 13.62 6.21 3.27
C PHE A 37 14.88 5.88 2.47
N LYS A 38 16.00 6.50 2.83
CA LYS A 38 17.28 6.26 2.17
C LYS A 38 17.70 4.79 2.27
N ALA A 39 17.51 4.16 3.43
CA ALA A 39 17.74 2.72 3.58
C ALA A 39 16.89 1.88 2.62
N SER A 40 15.59 2.21 2.47
CA SER A 40 14.68 1.46 1.58
C SER A 40 15.01 1.58 0.10
N VAL A 41 15.68 2.66 -0.31
CA VAL A 41 16.06 2.90 -1.71
C VAL A 41 17.55 2.65 -1.98
N GLY A 42 18.27 2.04 -1.03
CA GLY A 42 19.69 1.69 -1.18
C GLY A 42 20.65 2.89 -1.12
N LEU A 43 20.22 4.02 -0.57
CA LEU A 43 21.08 5.18 -0.29
C LEU A 43 21.68 5.08 1.11
N TRP A 44 22.79 5.78 1.34
CA TRP A 44 23.41 5.85 2.66
C TRP A 44 22.42 6.43 3.69
N PRO A 45 22.03 5.68 4.75
CA PRO A 45 21.01 6.08 5.71
C PRO A 45 21.56 7.16 6.65
N ARG A 46 21.40 8.43 6.27
CA ARG A 46 21.73 9.60 7.08
C ARG A 46 20.59 10.62 6.99
N PRO A 47 20.33 11.42 8.04
CA PRO A 47 19.24 12.40 8.07
C PRO A 47 19.42 13.58 7.08
N TYR A 48 20.56 13.65 6.38
CA TYR A 48 20.81 14.63 5.35
C TYR A 48 20.05 14.33 4.04
N VAL A 49 19.27 15.32 3.57
CA VAL A 49 18.59 15.31 2.27
C VAL A 49 19.38 16.16 1.27
N GLY A 50 20.22 15.50 0.47
CA GLY A 50 20.90 16.11 -0.68
C GLY A 50 20.12 15.92 -1.99
N PRO A 51 20.65 16.43 -3.12
CA PRO A 51 20.01 16.30 -4.43
C PRO A 51 19.65 14.87 -4.83
N LEU A 52 20.49 13.88 -4.48
CA LEU A 52 20.20 12.46 -4.72
C LEU A 52 19.04 11.94 -3.86
N THR A 53 19.01 12.30 -2.58
CA THR A 53 17.90 11.93 -1.69
C THR A 53 16.61 12.60 -2.14
N TRP A 54 16.67 13.88 -2.50
CA TRP A 54 15.51 14.62 -3.01
C TRP A 54 15.03 14.05 -4.34
N ALA A 55 15.95 13.75 -5.25
CA ALA A 55 15.64 13.06 -6.49
C ALA A 55 15.02 11.71 -6.20
N ALA A 56 15.44 10.95 -5.19
CA ALA A 56 14.82 9.68 -4.82
C ALA A 56 13.45 9.86 -4.14
N LEU A 57 13.26 10.89 -3.30
CA LEU A 57 11.96 11.22 -2.68
C LEU A 57 10.92 11.62 -3.74
N ASN A 58 11.36 12.34 -4.79
CA ASN A 58 10.51 12.81 -5.87
C ASN A 58 10.53 11.94 -7.11
N LYS A 59 11.51 11.05 -7.22
CA LYS A 59 11.33 9.80 -7.96
C LYS A 59 10.11 9.24 -7.29
N ALA A 60 9.01 9.24 -8.02
CA ALA A 60 7.78 8.86 -7.41
C ALA A 60 7.99 7.49 -6.74
N PRO A 61 7.26 7.11 -5.68
CA PRO A 61 7.20 5.72 -5.26
C PRO A 61 6.49 4.94 -6.36
N ASP A 62 7.00 5.00 -7.58
CA ASP A 62 6.24 5.08 -8.79
C ASP A 62 4.79 5.56 -8.56
N SER A 63 4.50 6.83 -8.86
CA SER A 63 3.19 7.18 -9.42
C SER A 63 2.90 6.41 -10.73
N ASN A 64 3.84 5.53 -11.12
CA ASN A 64 3.80 4.43 -12.08
C ASN A 64 3.25 3.08 -11.52
N ILE A 65 2.74 3.00 -10.28
CA ILE A 65 1.89 1.88 -9.84
C ILE A 65 0.43 2.38 -9.86
N PRO A 66 -0.20 2.48 -11.04
CA PRO A 66 -1.47 3.19 -11.17
C PRO A 66 -2.59 2.61 -10.29
N TRP A 67 -2.61 1.30 -10.04
CA TRP A 67 -3.62 0.70 -9.15
C TRP A 67 -3.44 1.06 -7.67
N LEU A 68 -2.19 1.23 -7.21
CA LEU A 68 -1.93 1.69 -5.84
C LEU A 68 -2.30 3.18 -5.70
N ALA A 69 -2.10 3.98 -6.74
CA ALA A 69 -2.57 5.36 -6.77
C ALA A 69 -4.10 5.45 -6.65
N GLU A 70 -4.85 4.57 -7.33
CA GLU A 70 -6.31 4.49 -7.16
C GLU A 70 -6.71 4.10 -5.73
N ALA A 71 -5.98 3.18 -5.10
CA ALA A 71 -6.20 2.80 -3.71
C ALA A 71 -6.02 3.97 -2.73
N ILE A 72 -4.98 4.80 -2.95
CA ILE A 72 -4.67 5.96 -2.09
C ILE A 72 -5.79 7.01 -2.17
N LYS A 73 -6.37 7.25 -3.35
CA LYS A 73 -7.46 8.24 -3.54
C LYS A 73 -8.69 7.95 -2.68
N VAL A 74 -8.93 6.69 -2.34
CA VAL A 74 -10.09 6.25 -1.55
C VAL A 74 -9.73 5.81 -0.13
N LYS A 75 -8.47 6.00 0.29
CA LYS A 75 -8.04 5.70 1.65
C LYS A 75 -8.84 6.54 2.65
N GLY A 76 -9.39 5.88 3.66
CA GLY A 76 -10.22 6.48 4.70
C GLY A 76 -11.73 6.43 4.44
N LEU A 77 -12.18 6.06 3.23
CA LEU A 77 -13.61 5.84 2.98
C LEU A 77 -14.12 4.67 3.83
N HIS A 78 -15.29 4.85 4.45
CA HIS A 78 -15.92 3.90 5.37
C HIS A 78 -17.34 3.56 4.91
N GLU A 79 -17.72 2.28 4.91
CA GLU A 79 -18.98 1.81 4.28
C GLU A 79 -20.25 2.40 4.89
N ALA A 80 -20.25 2.74 6.18
CA ALA A 80 -21.39 3.41 6.83
C ALA A 80 -21.46 4.93 6.57
N ARG A 81 -20.31 5.62 6.54
CA ARG A 81 -20.26 7.10 6.43
C ARG A 81 -20.27 7.56 4.97
N ASP A 82 -19.60 6.80 4.12
CA ASP A 82 -19.25 7.17 2.75
C ASP A 82 -19.93 6.22 1.73
N LEU A 83 -21.04 5.58 2.11
CA LEU A 83 -21.72 4.51 1.36
C LEU A 83 -21.96 4.88 -0.11
N THR A 84 -22.55 6.05 -0.35
CA THR A 84 -22.88 6.52 -1.71
C THR A 84 -21.63 6.69 -2.56
N GLN A 85 -20.55 7.20 -1.97
CA GLN A 85 -19.27 7.38 -2.67
C GLN A 85 -18.63 6.03 -2.97
N LEU A 86 -18.64 5.10 -2.02
CA LEU A 86 -18.12 3.74 -2.22
C LEU A 86 -18.89 2.98 -3.30
N ARG A 87 -20.22 3.02 -3.30
CA ARG A 87 -21.05 2.40 -4.34
C ARG A 87 -20.73 2.95 -5.73
N ARG A 88 -20.74 4.28 -5.89
CA ARG A 88 -20.36 4.94 -7.16
C ARG A 88 -18.94 4.59 -7.60
N TRP A 89 -18.04 4.35 -6.65
CA TRP A 89 -16.68 3.94 -6.96
C TRP A 89 -16.64 2.48 -7.43
N PHE A 90 -17.38 1.58 -6.77
CA PHE A 90 -17.52 0.18 -7.19
C PHE A 90 -18.23 -0.01 -8.54
N ASP A 91 -19.18 0.86 -8.90
CA ASP A 91 -19.88 0.83 -10.20
C ASP A 91 -18.95 0.84 -11.41
N LYS A 92 -17.73 1.35 -11.25
CA LYS A 92 -16.70 1.39 -12.29
C LYS A 92 -16.05 0.04 -12.57
N SER A 93 -16.37 -0.99 -11.78
CA SER A 93 -15.66 -2.26 -11.80
C SER A 93 -16.57 -3.43 -11.39
N VAL A 94 -17.14 -3.42 -10.20
CA VAL A 94 -17.97 -4.47 -9.62
C VAL A 94 -19.33 -3.86 -9.27
N SER A 95 -20.15 -3.70 -10.31
CA SER A 95 -21.30 -2.78 -10.33
C SER A 95 -22.56 -3.20 -9.58
N TRP A 96 -22.49 -4.24 -8.75
CA TRP A 96 -23.69 -4.84 -8.14
C TRP A 96 -23.52 -5.19 -6.66
N ILE A 97 -22.46 -4.72 -6.00
CA ILE A 97 -22.23 -5.02 -4.58
C ILE A 97 -22.84 -3.94 -3.67
N ASP A 98 -23.50 -4.36 -2.59
CA ASP A 98 -23.74 -3.50 -1.41
C ASP A 98 -22.58 -3.70 -0.41
N PRO A 99 -21.73 -2.68 -0.17
CA PRO A 99 -20.59 -2.80 0.74
C PRO A 99 -20.96 -3.16 2.19
N ARG A 100 -22.21 -2.94 2.60
CA ARG A 100 -22.67 -3.29 3.97
C ARG A 100 -23.06 -4.76 4.11
N GLU A 101 -23.29 -5.44 3.00
CA GLU A 101 -23.80 -6.81 2.98
C GLU A 101 -22.74 -7.80 2.50
N ILE A 102 -21.85 -7.35 1.60
CA ILE A 102 -20.88 -8.20 0.91
C ILE A 102 -19.46 -7.78 1.31
N PRO A 103 -18.62 -8.73 1.77
CA PRO A 103 -17.22 -8.45 2.00
C PRO A 103 -16.51 -7.93 0.74
N TRP A 104 -16.00 -6.70 0.81
CA TRP A 104 -15.57 -5.95 -0.39
C TRP A 104 -14.05 -5.76 -0.52
N CYS A 105 -13.22 -6.56 0.18
CA CYS A 105 -11.77 -6.52 0.02
C CYS A 105 -11.33 -6.86 -1.43
N GLY A 106 -11.94 -7.89 -2.04
CA GLY A 106 -11.68 -8.26 -3.43
C GLY A 106 -12.24 -7.26 -4.43
N ALA A 107 -13.43 -6.73 -4.17
CA ALA A 107 -14.02 -5.62 -4.92
C ALA A 107 -13.12 -4.38 -4.96
N PHE A 108 -12.52 -4.02 -3.82
CA PHE A 108 -11.57 -2.92 -3.74
C PHE A 108 -10.36 -3.14 -4.66
N VAL A 109 -9.73 -4.31 -4.58
CA VAL A 109 -8.58 -4.64 -5.43
C VAL A 109 -8.96 -4.67 -6.92
N ALA A 110 -10.14 -5.21 -7.25
CA ALA A 110 -10.68 -5.22 -8.62
C ALA A 110 -10.82 -3.80 -9.18
N THR A 111 -11.44 -2.90 -8.42
CA THR A 111 -11.69 -1.53 -8.85
C THR A 111 -10.40 -0.75 -9.02
N CYS A 112 -9.44 -0.89 -8.11
CA CYS A 112 -8.13 -0.27 -8.26
C CYS A 112 -7.42 -0.70 -9.55
N HIS A 113 -7.41 -2.01 -9.86
CA HIS A 113 -6.80 -2.52 -11.09
C HIS A 113 -7.55 -2.08 -12.35
N ARG A 114 -8.88 -2.14 -12.37
CA ARG A 114 -9.68 -1.76 -13.55
C ARG A 114 -9.64 -0.26 -13.85
N LEU A 115 -9.57 0.59 -12.83
CA LEU A 115 -9.38 2.02 -13.02
C LEU A 115 -7.99 2.36 -13.56
N ALA A 116 -6.97 1.62 -13.13
CA ALA A 116 -5.60 1.78 -13.57
C ALA A 116 -5.35 1.26 -15.00
N SER A 117 -5.99 0.14 -15.36
CA SER A 117 -5.84 -0.52 -16.65
C SER A 117 -7.19 -1.12 -17.07
N PRO A 118 -7.99 -0.37 -17.85
CA PRO A 118 -9.22 -0.90 -18.42
C PRO A 118 -8.92 -2.12 -19.29
N GLY A 119 -9.48 -3.28 -18.93
CA GLY A 119 -9.26 -4.55 -19.63
C GLY A 119 -8.21 -5.48 -19.00
N ILE A 120 -7.60 -5.10 -17.88
CA ILE A 120 -6.73 -6.02 -17.13
C ILE A 120 -7.48 -7.30 -16.74
N ALA A 121 -6.86 -8.46 -17.02
CA ALA A 121 -7.38 -9.75 -16.60
C ALA A 121 -7.31 -9.85 -15.07
N ILE A 122 -8.48 -10.02 -14.45
CA ILE A 122 -8.63 -10.28 -13.01
C ILE A 122 -9.33 -11.64 -12.83
N PRO A 123 -9.33 -12.22 -11.62
CA PRO A 123 -10.02 -13.50 -11.39
C PRO A 123 -11.52 -13.42 -11.75
N ASP A 124 -12.09 -14.51 -12.28
CA ASP A 124 -13.51 -14.59 -12.70
C ASP A 124 -14.48 -14.18 -11.60
N ASN A 125 -14.20 -14.61 -10.37
CA ASN A 125 -14.87 -14.14 -9.16
C ASN A 125 -13.89 -13.26 -8.35
N PRO A 126 -13.86 -11.94 -8.57
CA PRO A 126 -12.91 -11.06 -7.89
C PRO A 126 -13.28 -10.75 -6.44
N LEU A 127 -14.50 -11.11 -5.98
CA LEU A 127 -14.89 -10.94 -4.57
C LEU A 127 -14.20 -11.95 -3.66
N GLY A 128 -13.90 -13.14 -4.18
CA GLY A 128 -13.16 -14.17 -3.46
C GLY A 128 -11.70 -13.77 -3.25
N ALA A 129 -11.33 -13.40 -2.02
CA ALA A 129 -9.97 -12.97 -1.69
C ALA A 129 -8.87 -13.97 -2.10
N ARG A 130 -9.13 -15.28 -1.98
CA ARG A 130 -8.17 -16.33 -2.36
C ARG A 130 -7.98 -16.44 -3.87
N ASN A 131 -8.98 -16.05 -4.67
CA ASN A 131 -8.90 -16.13 -6.14
C ASN A 131 -7.83 -15.19 -6.70
N TRP A 132 -7.48 -14.13 -5.98
CA TRP A 132 -6.37 -13.25 -6.33
C TRP A 132 -5.00 -13.93 -6.25
N GLY A 133 -4.90 -15.13 -5.68
CA GLY A 133 -3.70 -15.95 -5.72
C GLY A 133 -3.33 -16.42 -7.13
N THR A 134 -4.21 -16.32 -8.12
CA THR A 134 -3.90 -16.65 -9.53
C THR A 134 -3.72 -15.42 -10.41
N PHE A 135 -3.87 -14.21 -9.85
CA PHE A 135 -3.77 -12.97 -10.59
C PHE A 135 -2.35 -12.74 -11.16
N GLY A 136 -2.27 -12.34 -12.43
CA GLY A 136 -1.02 -11.94 -13.07
C GLY A 136 0.11 -12.98 -12.90
N VAL A 137 1.28 -12.52 -12.46
CA VAL A 137 2.46 -13.36 -12.23
C VAL A 137 2.89 -13.36 -10.76
N PRO A 138 3.47 -14.47 -10.24
CA PRO A 138 4.11 -14.49 -8.94
C PRO A 138 5.21 -13.41 -8.83
N CYS A 139 5.32 -12.77 -7.68
CA CYS A 139 6.41 -11.85 -7.39
C CYS A 139 6.83 -11.95 -5.92
N ALA A 140 8.02 -11.44 -5.60
CA ALA A 140 8.37 -11.20 -4.20
C ALA A 140 7.49 -10.05 -3.66
N PRO A 141 7.09 -10.07 -2.37
CA PRO A 141 6.39 -8.95 -1.75
C PRO A 141 7.13 -7.62 -2.00
N THR A 142 6.43 -6.69 -2.65
CA THR A 142 6.95 -5.40 -3.11
C THR A 142 5.82 -4.38 -3.09
N LEU A 143 6.14 -3.09 -2.94
CA LEU A 143 5.17 -2.00 -2.94
C LEU A 143 4.16 -2.16 -4.08
N GLY A 144 2.87 -2.14 -3.75
CA GLY A 144 1.77 -2.29 -4.70
C GLY A 144 1.41 -3.73 -5.09
N ALA A 145 2.19 -4.75 -4.72
CA ALA A 145 1.85 -6.14 -5.03
C ALA A 145 0.51 -6.53 -4.39
N THR A 146 -0.31 -7.27 -5.12
CA THR A 146 -1.55 -7.84 -4.58
C THR A 146 -1.19 -9.02 -3.70
N LEU A 147 -1.46 -8.90 -2.40
CA LEU A 147 -1.20 -9.93 -1.41
C LEU A 147 -2.49 -10.63 -1.02
N THR A 148 -2.45 -11.96 -0.92
CA THR A 148 -3.53 -12.76 -0.34
C THR A 148 -3.13 -13.38 0.98
N PHE A 149 -4.12 -13.52 1.86
CA PHE A 149 -3.93 -14.03 3.21
C PHE A 149 -5.03 -15.02 3.58
N SER A 150 -4.68 -15.99 4.43
CA SER A 150 -5.65 -16.86 5.09
C SER A 150 -6.38 -16.11 6.20
N ARG A 151 -7.59 -16.56 6.56
CA ARG A 151 -8.23 -16.17 7.82
C ARG A 151 -8.13 -17.35 8.81
N PRO A 152 -7.85 -17.09 10.10
CA PRO A 152 -7.83 -18.14 11.11
C PRO A 152 -9.12 -18.96 11.08
N GLY A 153 -9.01 -20.28 11.17
CA GLY A 153 -10.16 -21.19 11.23
C GLY A 153 -10.92 -21.39 9.91
N SER A 154 -10.38 -20.95 8.76
CA SER A 154 -11.04 -21.16 7.46
C SER A 154 -10.07 -21.56 6.36
N SER A 155 -10.40 -22.64 5.64
CA SER A 155 -9.67 -23.11 4.45
C SER A 155 -9.96 -22.26 3.21
N TRP A 156 -11.18 -21.72 3.10
CA TRP A 156 -11.66 -21.02 1.90
C TRP A 156 -11.72 -19.49 2.07
N SER A 157 -11.89 -18.99 3.30
CA SER A 157 -11.94 -17.55 3.57
C SER A 157 -10.54 -16.94 3.59
N GLY A 158 -10.46 -15.66 3.24
CA GLY A 158 -9.19 -14.95 3.14
C GLY A 158 -9.33 -13.45 3.24
N HIS A 159 -8.21 -12.78 2.97
CA HIS A 159 -8.13 -11.34 2.80
C HIS A 159 -7.22 -11.01 1.63
N VAL A 160 -7.50 -9.90 0.95
CA VAL A 160 -6.67 -9.41 -0.15
C VAL A 160 -6.50 -7.89 -0.03
N GLY A 161 -5.32 -7.40 -0.37
CA GLY A 161 -5.00 -5.99 -0.42
C GLY A 161 -3.65 -5.76 -1.07
N PHE A 162 -3.16 -4.52 -1.04
CA PHE A 162 -1.88 -4.17 -1.60
C PHE A 162 -0.80 -4.12 -0.52
N TYR A 163 0.37 -4.67 -0.82
CA TYR A 163 1.56 -4.45 -0.02
C TYR A 163 1.81 -2.95 0.11
N TRP A 164 1.85 -2.47 1.35
CA TRP A 164 2.23 -1.09 1.69
C TRP A 164 3.62 -1.04 2.34
N GLY A 165 3.95 -2.05 3.13
CA GLY A 165 5.21 -2.21 3.83
C GLY A 165 5.24 -3.49 4.64
N GLU A 166 6.27 -3.71 5.44
CA GLU A 166 6.37 -4.86 6.33
C GLU A 166 7.26 -4.59 7.53
N ASP A 167 6.92 -5.14 8.69
CA ASP A 167 7.81 -5.23 9.85
C ASP A 167 8.32 -6.68 10.02
N SER A 168 9.01 -6.96 11.12
CA SER A 168 9.56 -8.30 11.40
C SER A 168 8.47 -9.39 11.48
N THR A 169 7.26 -9.03 11.89
CA THR A 169 6.16 -9.96 12.21
C THR A 169 4.98 -9.90 11.24
N ALA A 170 4.79 -8.77 10.55
CA ALA A 170 3.58 -8.51 9.76
C ALA A 170 3.87 -7.76 8.45
N PHE A 171 3.02 -7.99 7.46
CA PHE A 171 2.86 -7.06 6.34
C PHE A 171 1.92 -5.93 6.75
N HIS A 172 2.22 -4.72 6.32
CA HIS A 172 1.30 -3.60 6.33
C HIS A 172 0.58 -3.59 4.98
N VAL A 173 -0.75 -3.68 5.03
CA VAL A 173 -1.59 -3.93 3.86
C VAL A 173 -2.57 -2.79 3.69
N LEU A 174 -2.48 -2.07 2.57
CA LEU A 174 -3.52 -1.14 2.13
C LEU A 174 -4.66 -1.96 1.52
N GLY A 175 -5.79 -2.04 2.22
CA GLY A 175 -6.89 -2.91 1.85
C GLY A 175 -8.25 -2.30 2.14
N GLY A 176 -9.26 -2.76 1.40
CA GLY A 176 -10.66 -2.47 1.65
C GLY A 176 -11.27 -3.44 2.66
N ASN A 177 -12.40 -3.04 3.24
CA ASN A 177 -13.17 -3.77 4.23
C ASN A 177 -12.37 -4.17 5.49
N GLN A 178 -11.42 -3.32 5.89
CA GLN A 178 -10.65 -3.48 7.12
C GLN A 178 -11.22 -2.53 8.15
N SER A 179 -11.97 -3.07 9.11
CA SER A 179 -12.84 -2.29 9.99
C SER A 179 -13.79 -1.41 9.18
N ASN A 180 -14.44 -2.02 8.17
CA ASN A 180 -15.46 -1.38 7.33
C ASN A 180 -14.94 -0.17 6.52
N ALA A 181 -13.61 -0.08 6.32
CA ALA A 181 -12.98 1.05 5.65
C ALA A 181 -11.77 0.64 4.78
N VAL A 182 -11.31 1.59 3.96
CA VAL A 182 -10.02 1.50 3.25
C VAL A 182 -8.92 2.01 4.18
N THR A 183 -8.08 1.11 4.68
CA THR A 183 -7.04 1.44 5.68
C THR A 183 -5.74 0.70 5.41
N VAL A 184 -4.66 1.10 6.10
CA VAL A 184 -3.46 0.28 6.22
C VAL A 184 -3.57 -0.53 7.51
N THR A 185 -3.54 -1.85 7.41
CA THR A 185 -3.64 -2.75 8.57
C THR A 185 -2.46 -3.72 8.60
N ARG A 186 -1.99 -4.05 9.80
CA ARG A 186 -0.97 -5.08 10.02
C ARG A 186 -1.60 -6.47 9.91
N VAL A 187 -1.09 -7.30 8.99
CA VAL A 187 -1.49 -8.69 8.79
C VAL A 187 -0.29 -9.59 9.02
N ALA A 188 -0.40 -10.51 9.98
CA ALA A 188 0.67 -11.40 10.38
C ALA A 188 1.24 -12.18 9.19
N LYS A 189 2.58 -12.29 9.11
CA LYS A 189 3.27 -13.04 8.05
C LYS A 189 2.90 -14.52 8.02
N THR A 190 2.51 -15.10 9.15
CA THR A 190 2.02 -16.48 9.24
C THR A 190 0.72 -16.73 8.48
N ARG A 191 -0.01 -15.67 8.11
CA ARG A 191 -1.23 -15.75 7.30
C ARG A 191 -0.99 -15.53 5.81
N PHE A 192 0.23 -15.16 5.40
CA PHE A 192 0.55 -14.86 4.00
C PHE A 192 0.44 -16.11 3.13
N LEU A 193 -0.04 -15.93 1.90
CA LEU A 193 -0.21 -17.01 0.93
C LEU A 193 0.54 -16.68 -0.37
N GLU A 194 0.08 -15.65 -1.07
CA GLU A 194 0.54 -15.33 -2.42
C GLU A 194 0.82 -13.84 -2.55
N SER A 195 1.85 -13.49 -3.32
CA SER A 195 2.13 -12.13 -3.76
C SER A 195 2.15 -12.09 -5.28
N ARG A 196 1.31 -11.24 -5.85
CA ARG A 196 1.01 -11.22 -7.28
C ARG A 196 1.17 -9.83 -7.87
N TRP A 197 1.64 -9.79 -9.12
CA TRP A 197 1.89 -8.57 -9.88
C TRP A 197 1.17 -8.65 -11.23
N PRO A 198 0.60 -7.54 -11.75
CA PRO A 198 0.02 -7.52 -13.10
C PRO A 198 1.02 -8.01 -14.15
N ALA A 199 0.60 -8.96 -14.99
CA ALA A 199 1.45 -9.49 -16.05
C ALA A 199 1.83 -8.37 -17.03
N GLY A 200 3.12 -8.28 -17.39
CA GLY A 200 3.63 -7.27 -18.32
C GLY A 200 3.82 -5.86 -17.74
N ALA A 201 3.39 -5.59 -16.51
CA ALA A 201 3.67 -4.31 -15.86
C ALA A 201 5.11 -4.27 -15.30
N PRO A 202 5.85 -3.15 -15.45
CA PRO A 202 7.15 -2.98 -14.81
C PRO A 202 7.05 -3.18 -13.29
N ASN A 203 7.92 -4.02 -12.72
CA ASN A 203 7.94 -4.27 -11.28
C ASN A 203 9.21 -3.63 -10.68
N PRO A 204 9.09 -2.58 -9.85
CA PRO A 204 10.24 -1.88 -9.28
C PRO A 204 10.94 -2.69 -8.17
N LYS A 205 10.33 -3.78 -7.67
CA LYS A 205 10.87 -4.65 -6.60
C LYS A 205 11.23 -3.89 -5.31
N THR A 206 10.46 -2.85 -5.01
CA THR A 206 10.63 -1.99 -3.83
C THR A 206 10.10 -2.66 -2.56
N ARG A 207 10.99 -3.05 -1.66
CA ARG A 207 10.64 -3.51 -0.31
C ARG A 207 10.62 -2.34 0.67
N VAL A 208 9.52 -2.16 1.39
CA VAL A 208 9.34 -1.08 2.39
C VAL A 208 9.32 -1.68 3.80
N LEU A 209 10.29 -1.31 4.65
CA LEU A 209 10.44 -1.85 6.01
C LEU A 209 9.89 -0.88 7.05
N LEU A 210 8.77 -1.24 7.69
CA LEU A 210 8.06 -0.48 8.72
C LEU A 210 8.37 -1.01 10.13
N THR A 211 8.20 -0.19 11.17
CA THR A 211 8.09 -0.60 12.57
C THR A 211 6.64 -0.98 12.86
N THR A 212 6.40 -1.57 14.03
CA THR A 212 5.07 -1.91 14.54
C THR A 212 4.11 -0.71 14.63
N SER A 213 4.63 0.51 14.77
CA SER A 213 3.84 1.76 14.77
C SER A 213 3.65 2.37 13.38
N GLY A 214 4.10 1.67 12.32
CA GLY A 214 3.99 2.10 10.92
C GLY A 214 5.08 3.05 10.45
N ALA A 215 5.98 3.51 11.33
CA ALA A 215 7.15 4.32 10.97
C ALA A 215 8.33 3.39 10.60
N PRO A 216 9.11 3.61 9.56
CA PRO A 216 10.14 2.65 9.13
C PRO A 216 11.33 2.41 10.07
N LEU A 217 11.82 1.16 10.08
CA LEU A 217 12.85 0.65 11.01
C LEU A 217 14.23 1.22 10.64
N SER A 218 14.92 1.83 11.61
CA SER A 218 16.34 2.19 11.50
C SER A 218 17.21 0.93 11.59
N ALA A 219 18.16 0.76 10.67
CA ALA A 219 19.04 -0.42 10.64
C ALA A 219 20.39 -0.20 11.35
N ASN A 220 20.66 0.99 11.91
CA ASN A 220 21.87 1.27 12.68
C ASN A 220 21.55 2.20 13.86
N GLU A 221 21.51 1.62 15.06
CA GLU A 221 21.69 2.33 16.32
C GLU A 221 23.08 1.96 16.85
N ALA A 222 24.08 2.63 16.28
CA ALA A 222 25.44 2.76 16.81
C ALA A 222 25.99 4.12 16.38
#